data_AF-A0A4Q3WP40-F1
#
_entry.id   AF-A0A4Q3WP40-F1
#
_cell.length_a   1.000
_cell.length_b   1.000
_cell.length_c   1.000
_cell.angle_alpha   90.00
_cell.angle_beta   90.00
_cell.angle_gamma   90.00
#
_symmetry.space_group_name_H-M   'P 1'
#
loop_
_entity.id
_entity.type
_entity.pdbx_description
1 polymer ?
#
loop_
_entity_poly.entity_id
_entity_poly.type
_entity_poly.pdbx_seq_one_letter_code
_entity_poly.pdbx_strand_id
1 'polypeptide(L)'
;MAITPAISIPSIFRIRTCSFSKAVKKMFRRANPLPLHAPNGKVASSMRNRSAPNSSAPVTSPVTVYVCTQCGIGCVPASGKQQANPQARALVAGVRKALGNTSNIIVKLSRCLGACDAPIAYAFTGNNRETLVFTHGADTVSAEVIAAAATTYASKRAGTRYQKADIPQPQRGTVFARIPAPAKPKS
;
A
#
# COMPACT_ATOMS: atom_id res chain seq x y z
N MET A 1 -44.25 35.99 -32.13
CA MET A 1 -44.50 34.59 -31.71
C MET A 1 -43.19 33.83 -31.82
N ALA A 2 -42.57 33.50 -30.69
CA ALA A 2 -41.27 32.83 -30.64
C ALA A 2 -41.46 31.42 -30.06
N ILE A 3 -41.05 30.40 -30.83
CA ILE A 3 -41.19 28.98 -30.48
C ILE A 3 -39.86 28.52 -29.90
N THR A 4 -39.84 28.19 -28.61
CA THR A 4 -38.67 27.64 -27.92
C THR A 4 -38.71 26.10 -28.03
N PRO A 5 -37.67 25.42 -28.54
CA PRO A 5 -37.64 23.96 -28.51
C PRO A 5 -37.24 23.45 -27.12
N ALA A 6 -38.09 22.58 -26.57
CA ALA A 6 -37.85 21.84 -25.35
C ALA A 6 -36.73 20.79 -25.57
N ILE A 7 -35.60 20.99 -24.91
CA ILE A 7 -34.50 20.02 -24.89
C ILE A 7 -34.84 18.94 -23.86
N SER A 8 -35.22 17.76 -24.37
CA SER A 8 -35.44 16.55 -23.58
C SER A 8 -34.09 15.99 -23.11
N ILE A 9 -33.78 16.16 -21.83
CA ILE A 9 -32.60 15.58 -21.19
C ILE A 9 -32.96 14.14 -20.81
N PRO A 10 -32.30 13.11 -21.36
CA PRO A 10 -32.55 11.74 -20.95
C PRO A 10 -32.09 11.55 -19.50
N SER A 11 -33.08 11.42 -18.62
CA SER A 11 -32.91 10.84 -17.30
C SER A 11 -32.44 9.39 -17.40
N ILE A 12 -31.83 8.92 -16.32
CA ILE A 12 -31.51 7.52 -15.97
C ILE A 12 -30.04 7.14 -16.19
N PHE A 13 -29.15 7.77 -15.41
CA PHE A 13 -28.01 7.04 -14.84
C PHE A 13 -28.47 6.40 -13.54
N ARG A 14 -29.01 5.17 -13.63
CA ARG A 14 -29.25 4.31 -12.47
C ARG A 14 -27.89 3.86 -11.93
N ILE A 15 -27.33 4.63 -11.00
CA ILE A 15 -26.21 4.18 -10.18
C ILE A 15 -26.74 3.00 -9.36
N ARG A 16 -26.39 1.76 -9.77
CA ARG A 16 -26.56 0.59 -8.92
C ARG A 16 -25.67 0.78 -7.70
N THR A 17 -26.27 1.23 -6.61
CA THR A 17 -25.66 1.20 -5.29
C THR A 17 -25.42 -0.25 -4.93
N CYS A 18 -24.16 -0.71 -5.02
CA CYS A 18 -23.76 -1.97 -4.43
C CYS A 18 -23.92 -1.84 -2.91
N SER A 19 -24.88 -2.59 -2.35
CA SER A 19 -25.10 -2.70 -0.91
C SER A 19 -23.82 -3.14 -0.20
N PHE A 20 -23.12 -2.19 0.41
CA PHE A 20 -22.11 -2.48 1.41
C PHE A 20 -22.81 -2.87 2.72
N SER A 21 -22.86 -4.18 2.99
CA SER A 21 -23.36 -4.71 4.26
C SER A 21 -22.58 -4.14 5.43
N LYS A 22 -23.32 -3.45 6.30
CA LYS A 22 -22.90 -2.92 7.60
C LYS A 22 -22.55 -4.08 8.54
N ALA A 23 -21.27 -4.24 8.88
CA ALA A 23 -20.86 -5.07 10.02
C ALA A 23 -19.54 -4.57 10.64
N VAL A 24 -19.54 -3.34 11.17
CA VAL A 24 -18.49 -2.89 12.11
C VAL A 24 -19.13 -2.05 13.21
N LYS A 25 -19.49 -2.67 14.35
CA LYS A 25 -19.72 -1.96 15.61
C LYS A 25 -19.61 -2.93 16.79
N LYS A 26 -18.85 -2.52 17.81
CA LYS A 26 -18.38 -3.25 19.03
C LYS A 26 -17.08 -4.03 18.76
N MET A 27 -15.95 -3.80 19.43
CA MET A 27 -15.77 -3.47 20.83
C MET A 27 -14.53 -2.58 21.05
N PHE A 28 -14.75 -1.39 21.62
CA PHE A 28 -13.73 -0.64 22.36
C PHE A 28 -14.16 -0.70 23.83
N ARG A 29 -13.30 -1.22 24.71
CA ARG A 29 -13.16 -0.93 26.15
C ARG A 29 -12.47 -2.12 26.83
N ARG A 30 -11.20 -1.93 27.20
CA ARG A 30 -10.68 -2.30 28.53
C ARG A 30 -9.36 -1.58 28.76
N ALA A 31 -9.34 -0.81 29.84
CA ALA A 31 -8.24 -0.01 30.31
C ALA A 31 -7.11 -0.91 30.86
N ASN A 32 -5.87 -0.49 30.63
CA ASN A 32 -4.69 -1.00 31.34
C ASN A 32 -4.53 -0.25 32.67
N PRO A 33 -4.31 -0.96 33.79
CA PRO A 33 -3.57 -0.39 34.91
C PRO A 33 -2.06 -0.67 34.76
N LEU A 34 -1.27 0.38 34.94
CA LEU A 34 0.19 0.36 35.08
C LEU A 34 0.59 -0.31 36.41
N PRO A 35 1.68 -1.09 36.45
CA PRO A 35 2.48 -1.23 37.65
C PRO A 35 3.74 -0.37 37.57
N LEU A 36 3.83 0.56 38.53
CA LEU A 36 5.05 1.18 39.03
C LEU A 36 5.94 0.10 39.65
N HIS A 37 7.20 -0.04 39.20
CA HIS A 37 8.28 -0.47 40.09
C HIS A 37 9.61 0.20 39.71
N ALA A 38 10.34 0.47 40.79
CA ALA A 38 11.40 1.42 41.02
C ALA A 38 12.79 0.96 40.50
N PRO A 39 13.82 1.83 40.57
CA PRO A 39 15.13 1.63 39.94
C PRO A 39 16.11 0.93 40.89
N ASN A 40 17.12 0.24 40.33
CA ASN A 40 18.50 0.24 40.84
C ASN A 40 19.39 -0.75 40.08
N GLY A 41 20.61 -0.31 39.76
CA GLY A 41 21.77 -1.20 39.89
C GLY A 41 22.62 -1.42 38.64
N LYS A 42 23.83 -0.84 38.72
CA LYS A 42 25.12 -1.30 38.17
C LYS A 42 25.48 -0.90 36.74
N VAL A 43 26.16 0.24 36.72
CA VAL A 43 27.20 0.63 35.78
C VAL A 43 28.31 -0.44 35.78
N ALA A 44 28.60 -1.04 34.62
CA ALA A 44 29.82 -1.81 34.42
C ALA A 44 30.30 -1.70 32.97
N SER A 45 31.49 -1.09 32.84
CA SER A 45 32.56 -1.47 31.92
C SER A 45 32.36 -1.34 30.41
N SER A 46 32.67 -0.12 29.96
CA SER A 46 33.53 0.19 28.81
C SER A 46 34.33 -1.01 28.25
N MET A 47 33.88 -1.56 27.12
CA MET A 47 34.74 -2.23 26.15
C MET A 47 34.53 -1.60 24.78
N ARG A 48 35.55 -0.84 24.35
CA ARG A 48 35.64 -0.18 23.06
C ARG A 48 35.82 -1.25 21.99
N ASN A 49 34.75 -1.64 21.32
CA ASN A 49 34.85 -2.43 20.09
C ASN A 49 34.77 -1.46 18.90
N ARG A 50 35.92 -0.97 18.45
CA ARG A 50 36.07 -0.19 17.20
C ARG A 50 35.91 -1.15 16.02
N SER A 51 34.67 -1.45 15.64
CA SER A 51 34.39 -2.04 14.34
C SER A 51 34.48 -0.94 13.29
N ALA A 52 35.37 -1.14 12.31
CA ALA A 52 35.65 -0.22 11.21
C ALA A 52 34.36 0.22 10.49
N PRO A 53 34.25 1.50 10.08
CA PRO A 53 33.19 1.94 9.19
C PRO A 53 33.47 1.35 7.81
N ASN A 54 32.88 0.18 7.53
CA ASN A 54 32.71 -0.29 6.16
C ASN A 54 31.67 0.63 5.50
N SER A 55 32.13 1.81 5.08
CA SER A 55 31.41 2.80 4.28
C SER A 55 31.28 2.32 2.84
N SER A 56 30.70 1.13 2.64
CA SER A 56 30.08 0.82 1.36
C SER A 56 28.72 1.49 1.40
N ALA A 57 28.58 2.60 0.66
CA ALA A 57 27.31 3.28 0.51
C ALA A 57 26.22 2.23 0.21
N PRO A 58 25.07 2.26 0.92
CA PRO A 58 24.04 1.27 0.72
C PRO A 58 23.59 1.32 -0.74
N VAL A 59 23.97 0.29 -1.52
CA VAL A 59 23.48 0.09 -2.88
C VAL A 59 21.98 -0.12 -2.75
N THR A 60 21.24 0.96 -2.97
CA THR A 60 19.80 0.99 -2.74
C THR A 60 19.17 0.33 -3.95
N SER A 61 18.91 -0.97 -3.86
CA SER A 61 18.24 -1.69 -4.95
C SER A 61 16.88 -1.05 -5.23
N PRO A 62 16.52 -0.86 -6.51
CA PRO A 62 15.28 -0.17 -6.87
C PRO A 62 14.06 -0.94 -6.34
N VAL A 63 13.09 -0.19 -5.83
CA VAL A 63 11.79 -0.70 -5.40
C VAL A 63 10.79 -0.45 -6.51
N THR A 64 9.93 -1.43 -6.80
CA THR A 64 8.81 -1.25 -7.72
C THR A 64 7.49 -1.26 -6.96
N VAL A 65 6.69 -0.23 -7.17
CA VAL A 65 5.30 -0.13 -6.75
C VAL A 65 4.42 -0.57 -7.91
N TYR A 66 3.68 -1.67 -7.74
CA TYR A 66 2.68 -2.12 -8.71
C TYR A 66 1.29 -1.73 -8.26
N VAL A 67 0.48 -1.12 -9.14
CA VAL A 67 -0.94 -0.85 -8.87
C VAL A 67 -1.81 -1.68 -9.81
N CYS A 68 -2.75 -2.44 -9.25
CA CYS A 68 -3.65 -3.33 -9.97
C CYS A 68 -4.67 -2.52 -10.78
N THR A 69 -4.80 -2.80 -12.09
CA THR A 69 -5.79 -2.14 -12.96
C THR A 69 -7.10 -2.91 -13.11
N GLN A 70 -7.20 -4.14 -12.61
CA GLN A 70 -8.41 -4.96 -12.73
C GLN A 70 -9.17 -5.13 -11.41
N CYS A 71 -8.57 -4.75 -10.28
CA CYS A 71 -9.18 -4.85 -8.96
C CYS A 71 -10.34 -3.84 -8.83
N GLY A 72 -11.35 -4.19 -8.03
CA GLY A 72 -12.51 -3.32 -7.76
C GLY A 72 -13.62 -3.32 -8.78
N ILE A 73 -13.45 -4.05 -9.88
CA ILE A 73 -14.48 -4.18 -10.91
C ILE A 73 -15.35 -5.35 -10.48
N GLY A 74 -16.21 -5.12 -9.48
CA GLY A 74 -17.13 -6.10 -8.89
C GLY A 74 -18.16 -6.68 -9.86
N CYS A 75 -18.06 -6.40 -11.16
CA CYS A 75 -18.86 -7.00 -12.20
C CYS A 75 -17.96 -7.20 -13.41
N VAL A 76 -17.72 -8.45 -13.81
CA VAL A 76 -17.43 -8.70 -15.22
C VAL A 76 -18.61 -8.08 -15.98
N PRO A 77 -18.40 -7.03 -16.79
CA PRO A 77 -19.51 -6.43 -17.53
C PRO A 77 -20.13 -7.52 -18.42
N ALA A 78 -21.40 -7.36 -18.80
CA ALA A 78 -22.08 -8.33 -19.67
C ALA A 78 -21.32 -8.65 -20.97
N SER A 79 -20.39 -7.78 -21.38
CA SER A 79 -19.47 -7.99 -22.50
C SER A 79 -18.36 -9.02 -22.26
N GLY A 80 -18.23 -9.60 -21.06
CA GLY A 80 -17.23 -10.61 -20.70
C GLY A 80 -15.79 -10.09 -20.58
N LYS A 81 -15.53 -8.83 -20.94
CA LYS A 81 -14.20 -8.22 -20.90
C LYS A 81 -14.01 -7.42 -19.62
N GLN A 82 -13.05 -7.81 -18.78
CA GLN A 82 -12.64 -6.99 -17.63
C GLN A 82 -12.21 -5.59 -18.11
N GLN A 83 -12.89 -4.57 -17.60
CA GLN A 83 -12.53 -3.18 -17.89
C GLN A 83 -11.26 -2.80 -17.14
N ALA A 84 -10.62 -1.69 -17.51
CA ALA A 84 -9.56 -1.11 -16.71
C ALA A 84 -10.19 -0.22 -15.63
N ASN A 85 -9.72 -0.33 -14.39
CA ASN A 85 -10.13 0.52 -13.29
C ASN A 85 -9.52 1.94 -13.50
N PRO A 86 -10.33 2.98 -13.78
CA PRO A 86 -9.82 4.33 -14.00
C PRO A 86 -9.23 4.95 -12.73
N GLN A 87 -9.72 4.58 -11.54
CA GLN A 87 -9.20 5.05 -10.26
C GLN A 87 -7.76 4.56 -10.06
N ALA A 88 -7.45 3.33 -10.45
CA ALA A 88 -6.09 2.79 -10.38
C ALA A 88 -5.10 3.60 -11.25
N ARG A 89 -5.53 4.07 -12.43
CA ARG A 89 -4.70 4.92 -13.30
C ARG A 89 -4.46 6.30 -12.70
N ALA A 90 -5.51 6.94 -12.18
CA ALA A 90 -5.40 8.21 -11.48
C ALA A 90 -4.47 8.10 -10.26
N LEU A 91 -4.58 7.01 -9.51
CA LEU A 91 -3.72 6.73 -8.36
C LEU A 91 -2.25 6.61 -8.77
N VAL A 92 -1.91 5.89 -9.84
CA VAL A 92 -0.53 5.81 -10.32
C VAL A 92 0.03 7.18 -10.71
N ALA A 93 -0.76 8.01 -11.39
CA ALA A 93 -0.34 9.38 -11.74
C ALA A 93 -0.08 10.20 -10.47
N GLY A 94 -0.97 10.13 -9.48
CA GLY A 94 -0.79 10.79 -8.18
C GLY A 94 0.46 10.30 -7.45
N VAL A 95 0.70 8.99 -7.39
CA VAL A 95 1.86 8.41 -6.68
C VAL A 95 3.15 8.83 -7.36
N ARG A 96 3.21 8.83 -8.69
CA ARG A 96 4.37 9.33 -9.44
C ARG A 96 4.63 10.81 -9.14
N LYS A 97 3.57 11.63 -9.12
CA LYS A 97 3.68 13.05 -8.76
C LYS A 97 4.19 13.24 -7.33
N ALA A 98 3.68 12.48 -6.37
CA ALA A 98 4.07 12.55 -4.97
C ALA A 98 5.52 12.07 -4.72
N LEU A 99 6.00 11.09 -5.49
CA LEU A 99 7.38 10.61 -5.41
C LEU A 99 8.39 11.54 -6.11
N GLY A 100 7.92 12.40 -7.02
CA GLY A 100 8.79 13.29 -7.80
C GLY A 100 9.91 12.54 -8.50
N ASN A 101 11.14 13.06 -8.40
CA ASN A 101 12.34 12.49 -9.02
C ASN A 101 13.07 11.45 -8.15
N THR A 102 12.35 10.72 -7.28
CA THR A 102 12.96 9.67 -6.45
C THR A 102 13.45 8.52 -7.33
N SER A 103 14.75 8.51 -7.67
CA SER A 103 15.34 7.58 -8.64
C SER A 103 15.27 6.10 -8.24
N ASN A 104 15.10 5.81 -6.95
CA ASN A 104 15.10 4.45 -6.41
C ASN A 104 13.71 3.79 -6.34
N ILE A 105 12.64 4.47 -6.76
CA ILE A 105 11.27 3.95 -6.71
C ILE A 105 10.60 4.06 -8.08
N ILE A 106 10.16 2.93 -8.62
CA ILE A 106 9.53 2.81 -9.93
C ILE A 106 8.04 2.50 -9.73
N VAL A 107 7.15 3.28 -10.33
CA VAL A 107 5.70 3.03 -10.25
C VAL A 107 5.19 2.43 -11.56
N LYS A 108 4.61 1.24 -11.49
CA LYS A 108 4.07 0.49 -12.65
C LYS A 108 2.60 0.12 -12.43
N LEU A 109 1.88 0.03 -13.54
CA LEU A 109 0.58 -0.63 -13.56
C LEU A 109 0.81 -2.15 -13.69
N SER A 110 0.03 -2.94 -12.96
CA SER A 110 -0.08 -4.39 -13.15
C SER A 110 -1.52 -4.73 -13.54
N ARG A 111 -1.70 -5.77 -14.36
CA ARG A 111 -3.05 -6.23 -14.74
C ARG A 111 -3.82 -6.70 -13.51
N CYS A 112 -3.27 -7.67 -12.77
CA CYS A 112 -3.90 -8.29 -11.61
C CYS A 112 -2.88 -8.50 -10.49
N LEU A 113 -3.34 -8.41 -9.24
CA LEU A 113 -2.57 -8.75 -8.03
C LEU A 113 -3.27 -9.84 -7.17
N GLY A 114 -4.34 -10.46 -7.68
CA GLY A 114 -5.07 -11.53 -6.99
C GLY A 114 -6.00 -11.06 -5.85
N ALA A 115 -6.19 -9.75 -5.70
CA ALA A 115 -7.04 -9.15 -4.66
C ALA A 115 -8.28 -8.49 -5.27
N CYS A 116 -9.08 -9.28 -6.00
CA CYS A 116 -10.22 -8.81 -6.78
C CYS A 116 -11.43 -8.39 -5.93
N ASP A 117 -11.47 -8.82 -4.67
CA ASP A 117 -12.48 -8.47 -3.67
C ASP A 117 -12.32 -7.02 -3.16
N ALA A 118 -11.16 -6.40 -3.37
CA ALA A 118 -10.89 -5.02 -2.98
C ALA A 118 -10.98 -4.05 -4.16
N PRO A 119 -11.54 -2.83 -3.96
CA PRO A 119 -11.54 -1.76 -4.94
C PRO A 119 -10.16 -1.41 -5.52
N ILE A 120 -9.17 -1.29 -4.64
CA ILE A 120 -7.80 -0.94 -4.99
C ILE A 120 -6.86 -1.95 -4.37
N ALA A 121 -5.89 -2.41 -5.17
CA ALA A 121 -4.77 -3.20 -4.68
C ALA A 121 -3.45 -2.69 -5.26
N TYR A 122 -2.41 -2.69 -4.43
CA TYR A 122 -1.05 -2.38 -4.86
C TYR A 122 -0.03 -3.23 -4.13
N ALA A 123 1.16 -3.37 -4.69
CA ALA A 123 2.24 -4.14 -4.12
C ALA A 123 3.57 -3.39 -4.15
N PHE A 124 4.39 -3.63 -3.13
CA PHE A 124 5.79 -3.21 -3.10
C PHE A 124 6.69 -4.41 -3.29
N THR A 125 7.60 -4.34 -4.25
CA THR A 125 8.62 -5.35 -4.47
C THR A 125 9.99 -4.72 -4.56
N GLY A 126 11.02 -5.48 -4.23
CA GLY A 126 12.42 -5.08 -4.37
C GLY A 126 13.33 -6.29 -4.29
N ASN A 127 14.54 -6.15 -4.80
CA ASN A 127 15.50 -7.26 -4.83
C ASN A 127 15.82 -7.74 -3.40
N ASN A 128 15.75 -9.06 -3.17
CA ASN A 128 15.95 -9.68 -1.86
C ASN A 128 15.06 -9.11 -0.75
N ARG A 129 13.82 -8.70 -1.05
CA ARG A 129 12.85 -8.19 -0.07
C ARG A 129 11.54 -8.98 -0.12
N GLU A 130 10.83 -9.01 1.02
CA GLU A 130 9.46 -9.51 1.07
C GLU A 130 8.57 -8.60 0.22
N THR A 131 7.81 -9.18 -0.71
CA THR A 131 6.80 -8.42 -1.46
C THR A 131 5.58 -8.26 -0.58
N LEU A 132 5.13 -7.02 -0.40
CA LEU A 132 3.96 -6.67 0.39
C LEU A 132 2.82 -6.30 -0.54
N VAL A 133 1.66 -6.92 -0.37
CA VAL A 133 0.44 -6.61 -1.13
C VAL A 133 -0.56 -5.96 -0.18
N PHE A 134 -1.14 -4.85 -0.60
CA PHE A 134 -2.11 -4.07 0.17
C PHE A 134 -3.43 -3.96 -0.58
N THR A 135 -4.53 -3.92 0.16
CA THR A 135 -5.89 -3.78 -0.35
C THR A 135 -6.64 -2.64 0.34
N HIS A 136 -7.37 -1.84 -0.42
CA HIS A 136 -8.05 -0.64 0.07
C HIS A 136 -9.44 -0.50 -0.56
N GLY A 137 -10.33 0.20 0.15
CA GLY A 137 -11.58 0.69 -0.41
C GLY A 137 -11.35 1.78 -1.47
N ALA A 138 -12.38 2.11 -2.26
CA ALA A 138 -12.25 2.96 -3.45
C ALA A 138 -11.70 4.36 -3.17
N ASP A 139 -11.78 4.86 -1.93
CA ASP A 139 -11.34 6.19 -1.53
C ASP A 139 -10.56 6.18 -0.20
N THR A 140 -10.10 5.02 0.27
CA THR A 140 -9.47 4.91 1.60
C THR A 140 -7.96 5.16 1.58
N VAL A 141 -7.35 5.31 0.40
CA VAL A 141 -5.90 5.48 0.26
C VAL A 141 -5.58 6.61 -0.71
N SER A 142 -4.74 7.54 -0.25
CA SER A 142 -4.23 8.63 -1.06
C SER A 142 -2.90 8.27 -1.71
N ALA A 143 -2.54 8.97 -2.78
CA ALA A 143 -1.27 8.80 -3.47
C ALA A 143 -0.07 9.08 -2.56
N GLU A 144 -0.18 10.09 -1.70
CA GLU A 144 0.85 10.53 -0.76
C GLU A 144 1.13 9.45 0.29
N VAL A 145 0.08 8.78 0.76
CA VAL A 145 0.19 7.66 1.70
C VAL A 145 0.93 6.48 1.07
N ILE A 146 0.64 6.14 -0.20
CA ILE A 146 1.36 5.09 -0.93
C ILE A 146 2.81 5.51 -1.17
N ALA A 147 3.06 6.77 -1.56
CA ALA A 147 4.41 7.29 -1.79
C ALA A 147 5.26 7.24 -0.50
N ALA A 148 4.73 7.71 0.63
CA ALA A 148 5.42 7.66 1.93
C ALA A 148 5.73 6.22 2.36
N ALA A 149 4.79 5.30 2.14
CA ALA A 149 4.98 3.89 2.41
C ALA A 149 6.02 3.24 1.50
N ALA A 150 6.03 3.57 0.20
CA ALA A 150 7.03 3.11 -0.74
C ALA A 150 8.43 3.62 -0.37
N THR A 151 8.55 4.87 0.08
CA THR A 151 9.82 5.45 0.58
C THR A 151 10.29 4.76 1.84
N THR A 152 9.40 4.50 2.80
CA THR A 152 9.70 3.73 4.00
C THR A 152 10.07 2.29 3.64
N TYR A 153 9.45 1.72 2.60
CA TYR A 153 9.79 0.39 2.12
C TYR A 153 11.19 0.37 1.51
N ALA A 154 11.52 1.35 0.67
CA ALA A 154 12.83 1.51 0.03
C ALA A 154 13.97 1.71 1.02
N SER A 155 13.76 2.49 2.09
CA SER A 155 14.80 2.77 3.10
C SER A 155 15.22 1.55 3.94
N LYS A 156 14.40 0.50 4.01
CA LYS A 156 14.78 -0.73 4.72
C LYS A 156 15.89 -1.48 3.97
N ARG A 157 16.79 -2.12 4.73
CA ARG A 157 17.86 -2.94 4.17
C ARG A 157 17.30 -4.21 3.55
N ALA A 158 17.78 -4.56 2.35
CA ALA A 158 17.46 -5.83 1.71
C ALA A 158 17.78 -7.03 2.62
N GLY A 159 16.95 -8.07 2.56
CA GLY A 159 17.02 -9.24 3.45
C GLY A 159 16.37 -9.04 4.83
N THR A 160 15.93 -7.83 5.17
CA THR A 160 15.23 -7.56 6.43
C THR A 160 13.73 -7.80 6.25
N ARG A 161 13.11 -8.51 7.21
CA ARG A 161 11.66 -8.69 7.24
C ARG A 161 10.97 -7.38 7.59
N TYR A 162 9.95 -7.00 6.82
CA TYR A 162 9.16 -5.80 7.08
C TYR A 162 8.23 -6.04 8.27
N GLN A 163 8.37 -5.32 9.37
CA GLN A 163 7.47 -5.51 10.51
C GLN A 163 6.18 -4.72 10.35
N LYS A 164 5.12 -5.11 11.06
CA LYS A 164 3.85 -4.36 11.05
C LYS A 164 4.03 -2.92 11.57
N ALA A 165 4.99 -2.69 12.46
CA ALA A 165 5.32 -1.36 12.97
C ALA A 165 5.92 -0.44 11.90
N ASP A 166 6.62 -1.00 10.92
CA ASP A 166 7.27 -0.26 9.83
C ASP A 166 6.27 0.27 8.78
N ILE A 167 5.08 -0.33 8.73
CA ILE A 167 4.03 0.09 7.80
C ILE A 167 3.40 1.37 8.36
N PRO A 168 3.35 2.47 7.60
CA PRO A 168 2.76 3.71 8.09
C PRO A 168 1.25 3.53 8.32
N GLN A 169 0.69 4.24 9.31
CA GLN A 169 -0.76 4.41 9.36
C GLN A 169 -1.20 5.26 8.16
N PRO A 170 -2.33 4.98 7.50
CA PRO A 170 -3.38 4.01 7.85
C PRO A 170 -3.20 2.56 7.32
N GLN A 171 -2.10 2.23 6.66
CA GLN A 171 -1.96 0.97 5.90
C GLN A 171 -1.71 -0.30 6.76
N ARG A 172 -1.49 -0.17 8.07
CA ARG A 172 -1.13 -1.30 8.94
C ARG A 172 -2.16 -2.43 8.96
N GLY A 173 -3.44 -2.10 8.77
CA GLY A 173 -4.55 -3.06 8.75
C GLY A 173 -4.90 -3.60 7.36
N THR A 174 -4.19 -3.14 6.33
CA THR A 174 -4.60 -3.35 4.93
C THR A 174 -3.64 -4.25 4.16
N VAL A 175 -2.75 -4.96 4.86
CA VAL A 175 -1.84 -5.93 4.23
C VAL A 175 -2.63 -7.18 3.91
N PHE A 176 -2.81 -7.44 2.62
CA PHE A 176 -3.49 -8.62 2.10
C PHE A 176 -2.58 -9.84 2.07
N ALA A 177 -1.35 -9.66 1.57
CA ALA A 177 -0.40 -10.76 1.45
C ALA A 177 1.03 -10.29 1.70
N ARG A 178 1.84 -11.25 2.13
CA ARG A 178 3.28 -11.13 2.33
C ARG A 178 3.95 -12.29 1.63
N ILE A 179 4.74 -12.00 0.61
CA ILE A 179 5.41 -13.00 -0.19
C ILE A 179 6.90 -12.93 0.17
N PRO A 180 7.47 -13.97 0.79
CA PRO A 180 8.89 -13.99 1.17
C PRO A 180 9.80 -13.69 -0.02
N ALA A 181 10.97 -13.12 0.26
CA ALA A 181 12.00 -12.98 -0.76
C ALA A 181 12.38 -14.37 -1.30
N PRO A 182 12.70 -14.51 -2.60
CA PRO A 182 13.22 -15.76 -3.13
C PRO A 182 14.47 -16.16 -2.36
N ALA A 183 14.63 -17.46 -2.09
CA ALA A 183 15.83 -17.97 -1.44
C ALA A 183 17.05 -17.56 -2.28
N LYS A 184 18.11 -17.08 -1.61
CA LYS A 184 19.38 -16.83 -2.30
C LYS A 184 19.87 -18.17 -2.86
N PRO A 185 20.32 -18.22 -4.12
CA PRO A 185 20.97 -19.41 -4.63
C PRO A 185 22.15 -19.76 -3.72
N LYS A 186 22.29 -21.04 -3.36
CA LYS A 186 23.48 -21.53 -2.67
C LYS A 186 24.63 -21.42 -3.68
N SER A 187 25.51 -20.44 -3.49
CA SER A 187 26.77 -20.32 -4.22
C SER A 187 27.73 -21.42 -3.80
#